data_AF-A0A523TG00-F1
#
_entry.id   AF-A0A523TG00-F1
#
_cell.length_a   1.000
_cell.length_b   1.000
_cell.length_c   1.000
_cell.angle_alpha   90.00
_cell.angle_beta   90.00
_cell.angle_gamma   90.00
#
_symmetry.space_group_name_H-M   'P 1'
#
loop_
_entity.id
_entity.type
_entity.pdbx_description
1 polymer ?
#
loop_
_entity_poly.entity_id
_entity_poly.type
_entity_poly.pdbx_seq_one_letter_code
_entity_poly.pdbx_strand_id
1 'polypeptide(L)'
;MAEFRNDESTEDEETAARPRRVEVGGKIETIEEIKPKKALKLLRGLIKDYEDYLTVPNRRKADFHFREYVRNYINQINDQIKEIHAMLIEKQQMSTWAVAERLINEIASFSKDVEKGDYGFTTFFENPKLLEMDISQLYLIDNEFIVALVRMRERTEAFMDMTERNYLEDVDLWFETLDRLIGRLIKLNDDRAKLIGSYERISY
;
A
#
# COMPACT_ATOMS: atom_id res chain seq x y z
N MET A 1 19.72 -28.47 -59.18
CA MET A 1 18.65 -28.33 -58.17
C MET A 1 19.31 -28.53 -56.83
N ALA A 2 19.35 -27.47 -56.03
CA ALA A 2 20.00 -27.43 -54.73
C ALA A 2 18.94 -27.67 -53.64
N GLU A 3 19.18 -28.60 -52.73
CA GLU A 3 18.49 -28.65 -51.44
C GLU A 3 19.54 -28.69 -50.34
N PHE A 4 19.68 -27.54 -49.67
CA PHE A 4 20.40 -27.37 -48.42
C PHE A 4 19.57 -28.00 -47.29
N ARG A 5 20.17 -28.88 -46.51
CA ARG A 5 19.73 -29.19 -45.14
C ARG A 5 20.85 -28.75 -44.21
N ASN A 6 20.67 -27.58 -43.60
CA ASN A 6 21.38 -27.19 -42.39
C ASN A 6 20.41 -27.33 -41.21
N ASP A 7 20.91 -28.03 -40.19
CA ASP A 7 20.82 -27.76 -38.76
C ASP A 7 19.88 -26.65 -38.28
N GLU A 8 19.11 -26.96 -37.23
CA GLU A 8 19.13 -26.17 -35.98
C GLU A 8 18.41 -26.94 -34.85
N SER A 9 19.22 -27.47 -33.94
CA SER A 9 18.85 -27.75 -32.55
C SER A 9 18.82 -26.45 -31.75
N THR A 10 18.19 -26.50 -30.58
CA THR A 10 18.33 -25.58 -29.41
C THR A 10 17.81 -24.16 -29.65
N GLU A 11 17.09 -23.48 -28.76
CA GLU A 11 16.94 -23.58 -27.32
C GLU A 11 15.73 -22.69 -26.93
N ASP A 12 15.16 -22.98 -25.77
CA ASP A 12 14.12 -22.19 -25.12
C ASP A 12 14.54 -20.73 -24.92
N GLU A 13 13.81 -19.77 -25.48
CA GLU A 13 13.81 -18.38 -25.00
C GLU A 13 12.41 -18.01 -24.51
N GLU A 14 12.09 -18.57 -23.34
CA GLU A 14 11.18 -17.98 -22.37
C GLU A 14 11.70 -16.56 -22.08
N THR A 15 11.01 -15.54 -22.58
CA THR A 15 11.33 -14.14 -22.34
C THR A 15 10.98 -13.78 -20.89
N ALA A 16 11.82 -14.25 -19.97
CA ALA A 16 11.83 -13.83 -18.58
C ALA A 16 12.07 -12.32 -18.53
N ALA A 17 11.03 -11.58 -18.13
CA ALA A 17 11.09 -10.15 -17.91
C ALA A 17 12.27 -9.84 -16.97
N ARG A 18 13.31 -9.20 -17.51
CA ARG A 18 14.49 -8.84 -16.73
C ARG A 18 14.08 -7.82 -15.65
N PRO A 19 14.39 -8.04 -14.36
CA PRO A 19 14.06 -7.10 -13.30
C PRO A 19 14.79 -5.76 -13.55
N ARG A 20 14.07 -4.66 -13.39
CA ARG A 20 14.63 -3.30 -13.49
C ARG A 20 15.58 -3.06 -12.32
N ARG A 21 16.87 -2.84 -12.61
CA ARG A 21 17.87 -2.40 -11.64
C ARG A 21 17.69 -0.90 -11.38
N VAL A 22 17.55 -0.52 -10.11
CA VAL A 22 17.63 0.87 -9.65
C VAL A 22 18.66 0.91 -8.52
N GLU A 23 19.66 1.79 -8.63
CA GLU A 23 20.66 1.98 -7.58
C GLU A 23 20.09 2.84 -6.44
N VAL A 24 20.11 2.30 -5.22
CA VAL A 24 19.92 3.08 -3.99
C VAL A 24 21.01 2.68 -3.01
N GLY A 25 21.92 3.60 -2.68
CA GLY A 25 22.86 3.46 -1.57
C GLY A 25 23.91 2.34 -1.66
N GLY A 26 24.30 1.89 -2.87
CA GLY A 26 25.43 0.97 -3.04
C GLY A 26 25.20 -0.50 -2.65
N LYS A 27 23.96 -0.90 -2.34
CA LYS A 27 23.55 -2.31 -2.22
C LYS A 27 22.53 -2.64 -3.30
N ILE A 28 22.86 -3.60 -4.16
CA ILE A 28 21.90 -4.18 -5.11
C ILE A 28 21.04 -5.16 -4.31
N GLU A 29 19.95 -4.66 -3.71
CA GLU A 29 18.90 -5.54 -3.21
C GLU A 29 18.05 -5.99 -4.39
N THR A 30 18.00 -7.30 -4.61
CA THR A 30 17.09 -7.87 -5.60
C THR A 30 15.70 -7.79 -4.99
N ILE A 31 14.85 -6.88 -5.48
CA ILE A 31 13.44 -6.86 -5.09
C ILE A 31 12.84 -8.14 -5.69
N GLU A 32 12.78 -9.22 -4.91
CA GLU A 32 11.97 -10.37 -5.28
C GLU A 32 10.56 -9.86 -5.54
N GLU A 33 10.08 -10.04 -6.77
CA GLU A 33 8.68 -9.77 -7.10
C GLU A 33 7.81 -10.64 -6.20
N ILE A 34 7.05 -10.01 -5.30
CA ILE A 34 6.21 -10.72 -4.35
C ILE A 34 5.13 -11.44 -5.14
N LYS A 35 5.11 -12.77 -5.09
CA LYS A 35 4.05 -13.57 -5.70
C LYS A 35 2.76 -13.47 -4.88
N PRO A 36 1.56 -13.57 -5.50
CA PRO A 36 0.27 -13.46 -4.80
C PRO A 36 0.12 -14.38 -3.58
N LYS A 37 0.60 -15.63 -3.68
CA LYS A 37 0.58 -16.60 -2.56
C LYS A 37 1.44 -16.14 -1.37
N LYS A 38 2.58 -15.48 -1.63
CA LYS A 38 3.46 -14.92 -0.60
C LYS A 38 2.80 -13.70 0.05
N ALA A 39 2.19 -12.82 -0.75
CA ALA A 39 1.41 -11.67 -0.26
C ALA A 39 0.27 -12.12 0.66
N LEU A 40 -0.55 -13.09 0.24
CA LEU A 40 -1.62 -13.64 1.08
C LEU A 40 -1.10 -14.20 2.41
N LYS A 41 0.01 -14.94 2.39
CA LYS A 41 0.63 -15.46 3.62
C LYS A 41 1.05 -14.34 4.58
N LEU A 42 1.62 -13.25 4.05
CA LEU A 42 2.01 -12.09 4.84
C LEU A 42 0.78 -11.38 5.42
N LEU A 43 -0.26 -11.16 4.62
CA LEU A 43 -1.51 -10.54 5.05
C LEU A 43 -2.17 -11.33 6.19
N ARG A 44 -2.28 -12.66 6.06
CA ARG A 44 -2.79 -13.54 7.13
C ARG A 44 -1.96 -13.51 8.41
N GLY A 45 -0.65 -13.30 8.28
CA GLY A 45 0.25 -13.21 9.44
C GLY A 45 0.16 -11.88 10.19
N LEU A 46 -0.26 -10.82 9.50
CA LEU A 46 -0.31 -9.46 10.05
C LEU A 46 -1.72 -9.04 10.49
N ILE A 47 -2.72 -9.38 9.69
CA ILE A 47 -4.11 -8.96 9.89
C ILE A 47 -4.87 -10.11 10.54
N LYS A 48 -5.26 -9.90 11.79
CA LYS A 48 -6.05 -10.87 12.55
C LYS A 48 -7.36 -11.16 11.81
N ASP A 49 -7.74 -12.44 11.74
CA ASP A 49 -8.98 -12.92 11.11
C ASP A 49 -9.09 -12.63 9.59
N TYR A 50 -7.99 -12.23 8.94
CA TYR A 50 -7.93 -12.11 7.49
C TYR A 50 -7.92 -13.50 6.82
N GLU A 51 -8.91 -13.77 5.98
CA GLU A 51 -9.07 -15.05 5.29
C GLU A 51 -8.47 -14.99 3.87
N ASP A 52 -9.29 -14.82 2.84
CA ASP A 52 -8.91 -14.67 1.43
C ASP A 52 -10.05 -14.03 0.64
N TYR A 53 -9.80 -13.76 -0.64
CA TYR A 53 -10.81 -13.26 -1.57
C TYR A 53 -11.37 -14.35 -2.49
N LEU A 54 -11.17 -15.64 -2.19
CA LEU A 54 -11.57 -16.72 -3.10
C LEU A 54 -13.09 -16.92 -3.10
N THR A 55 -13.71 -16.91 -1.93
CA THR A 55 -15.16 -17.12 -1.78
C THR A 55 -15.88 -15.83 -1.40
N VAL A 56 -17.14 -15.70 -1.78
CA VAL A 56 -17.97 -14.53 -1.47
C VAL A 56 -18.01 -14.21 0.05
N PRO A 57 -18.24 -15.19 0.95
CA PRO A 57 -18.21 -14.93 2.39
C PRO A 57 -16.85 -14.43 2.88
N ASN A 58 -15.75 -15.04 2.40
CA ASN A 58 -14.41 -14.67 2.80
C ASN A 58 -14.05 -13.27 2.32
N ARG A 59 -14.48 -12.87 1.11
CA ARG A 59 -14.17 -11.53 0.55
C ARG A 59 -14.65 -10.41 1.44
N ARG A 60 -15.89 -10.50 1.94
CA ARG A 60 -16.46 -9.47 2.83
C ARG A 60 -15.71 -9.38 4.14
N LYS A 61 -15.34 -10.53 4.72
CA LYS A 61 -14.55 -10.58 5.96
C LYS A 61 -13.14 -10.05 5.76
N ALA A 62 -12.44 -10.52 4.72
CA ALA A 62 -11.09 -10.09 4.40
C ALA A 62 -11.04 -8.58 4.14
N ASP A 63 -11.99 -8.04 3.37
CA ASP A 63 -12.11 -6.60 3.14
C ASP A 63 -12.36 -5.81 4.43
N PHE A 64 -13.29 -6.28 5.27
CA PHE A 64 -13.59 -5.65 6.55
C PHE A 64 -12.35 -5.61 7.45
N HIS A 65 -11.69 -6.75 7.67
CA HIS A 65 -10.52 -6.83 8.54
C HIS A 65 -9.32 -6.05 7.98
N PHE A 66 -9.16 -6.00 6.66
CA PHE A 66 -8.16 -5.15 6.01
C PHE A 66 -8.40 -3.68 6.31
N ARG A 67 -9.63 -3.18 6.04
CA ARG A 67 -9.97 -1.78 6.28
C ARG A 67 -9.87 -1.41 7.76
N GLU A 68 -10.33 -2.28 8.64
CA GLU A 68 -10.22 -2.09 10.08
C GLU A 68 -8.76 -1.99 10.53
N TYR A 69 -7.90 -2.91 10.07
CA TYR A 69 -6.46 -2.88 10.36
C TYR A 69 -5.82 -1.58 9.87
N VAL A 70 -6.06 -1.21 8.61
CA VAL A 70 -5.51 0.00 8.01
C VAL A 70 -5.97 1.24 8.77
N ARG A 71 -7.27 1.38 9.04
CA ARG A 71 -7.84 2.49 9.80
C ARG A 71 -7.20 2.64 11.18
N ASN A 72 -7.08 1.53 11.91
CA ASN A 72 -6.49 1.55 13.25
C ASN A 72 -5.03 2.02 13.20
N TYR A 73 -4.25 1.56 12.22
CA TYR A 73 -2.86 1.98 12.04
C TYR A 73 -2.72 3.44 11.63
N ILE A 74 -3.57 3.91 10.70
CA ILE A 74 -3.59 5.31 10.25
C ILE A 74 -3.93 6.24 11.42
N ASN A 75 -4.88 5.87 12.27
CA ASN A 75 -5.24 6.67 13.44
C ASN A 75 -4.07 6.78 14.42
N GLN A 76 -3.33 5.69 14.66
CA GLN A 76 -2.11 5.73 15.49
C GLN A 76 -1.05 6.68 14.91
N ILE A 77 -0.79 6.59 13.61
CA ILE A 77 0.14 7.49 12.91
C ILE A 77 -0.34 8.95 13.04
N ASN A 78 -1.64 9.21 12.88
CA ASN A 78 -2.19 10.55 13.00
C ASN A 78 -2.02 11.12 14.41
N ASP A 79 -2.25 10.31 15.44
CA ASP A 79 -2.07 10.73 16.83
C ASP A 79 -0.61 11.06 17.14
N GLN A 80 0.34 10.27 16.62
CA GLN A 80 1.77 10.59 16.70
C GLN A 80 2.12 11.90 15.98
N ILE A 81 1.55 12.17 14.80
CA ILE A 81 1.79 13.42 14.08
C ILE A 81 1.21 14.63 14.85
N LYS A 82 0.07 14.48 15.53
CA LYS A 82 -0.47 15.53 16.42
C LYS A 82 0.46 15.82 17.60
N GLU A 83 1.07 14.79 18.18
CA GLU A 83 2.04 14.94 19.25
C GLU A 83 3.34 15.61 18.76
N ILE A 84 3.85 15.24 17.58
CA ILE A 84 4.95 15.96 16.92
C ILE A 84 4.59 17.42 16.71
N HIS A 85 3.38 17.71 16.22
CA HIS A 85 2.92 19.08 16.02
C HIS A 85 2.88 19.87 17.34
N ALA A 86 2.37 19.28 18.42
CA ALA A 86 2.38 19.91 19.74
C ALA A 86 3.80 20.24 20.22
N MET A 87 4.75 19.31 20.07
CA MET A 87 6.15 19.56 20.43
C MET A 87 6.80 20.66 19.58
N LEU A 88 6.48 20.73 18.29
CA LEU A 88 6.97 21.80 17.41
C LEU A 88 6.40 23.17 17.78
N ILE A 89 5.15 23.23 18.25
CA ILE A 89 4.55 24.45 18.82
C ILE A 89 5.32 24.90 20.07
N GLU A 90 5.59 23.98 21.00
CA GLU A 90 6.36 24.28 22.22
C GLU A 90 7.78 24.79 21.91
N LYS A 91 8.39 24.24 20.86
CA LYS A 91 9.71 24.64 20.34
C LYS A 91 9.68 25.86 19.42
N GLN A 92 8.52 26.52 19.29
CA GLN A 92 8.31 27.74 18.49
C GLN A 92 8.67 27.60 17.01
N GLN A 93 8.55 26.41 16.42
CA GLN A 93 8.76 26.17 14.99
C GLN A 93 7.53 26.59 14.18
N MET A 94 7.29 27.90 14.08
CA MET A 94 6.07 28.46 13.48
C MET A 94 5.89 28.15 11.99
N SER A 95 6.99 27.97 11.25
CA SER A 95 6.95 27.73 9.80
C SER A 95 6.24 26.42 9.43
N THR A 96 6.14 25.47 10.36
CA THR A 96 5.67 24.11 10.06
C THR A 96 4.21 23.88 10.48
N TRP A 97 3.58 24.83 11.18
CA TRP A 97 2.24 24.65 11.76
C TRP A 97 1.17 24.36 10.70
N ALA A 98 1.12 25.20 9.65
CA ALA A 98 0.13 25.02 8.58
C ALA A 98 0.32 23.69 7.82
N VAL A 99 1.57 23.26 7.65
CA VAL A 99 1.89 21.98 6.98
C VAL A 99 1.44 20.80 7.84
N ALA A 100 1.71 20.85 9.14
CA ALA A 100 1.29 19.84 10.09
C ALA A 100 -0.24 19.71 10.16
N GLU A 101 -0.96 20.83 10.29
CA GLU A 101 -2.43 20.84 10.33
C GLU A 101 -3.05 20.27 9.06
N ARG A 102 -2.53 20.66 7.88
CA ARG A 102 -2.97 20.08 6.61
C ARG A 102 -2.79 18.57 6.60
N LEU A 103 -1.61 18.08 6.96
CA LEU A 103 -1.30 16.66 6.96
C LEU A 103 -2.19 15.87 7.94
N ILE A 104 -2.40 16.39 9.16
CA ILE A 104 -3.29 15.79 10.16
C ILE A 104 -4.72 15.64 9.61
N ASN A 105 -5.22 16.68 8.95
CA ASN A 105 -6.55 16.69 8.35
C ASN A 105 -6.65 15.72 7.16
N GLU A 106 -5.63 15.66 6.32
CA GLU A 106 -5.55 14.75 5.18
C GLU A 106 -5.56 13.28 5.63
N ILE A 107 -4.75 12.94 6.64
CA ILE A 107 -4.72 11.61 7.24
C ILE A 107 -6.07 11.26 7.87
N ALA A 108 -6.71 12.22 8.57
CA ALA A 108 -8.03 12.02 9.16
C ALA A 108 -9.12 11.81 8.10
N SER A 109 -9.07 12.53 6.97
CA SER A 109 -9.99 12.33 5.84
C SER A 109 -9.77 10.95 5.22
N PHE A 110 -8.52 10.60 4.95
CA PHE A 110 -8.15 9.33 4.35
C PHE A 110 -8.58 8.13 5.22
N SER A 111 -8.43 8.23 6.54
CA SER A 111 -8.91 7.21 7.48
C SER A 111 -10.42 6.95 7.33
N LYS A 112 -11.22 8.01 7.14
CA LYS A 112 -12.67 7.89 6.90
C LYS A 112 -12.98 7.28 5.54
N ASP A 113 -12.20 7.61 4.52
CA ASP A 113 -12.38 7.06 3.17
C ASP A 113 -12.10 5.55 3.15
N VAL A 114 -11.03 5.12 3.83
CA VAL A 114 -10.74 3.70 4.06
C VAL A 114 -11.89 3.05 4.83
N GLU A 115 -12.38 3.64 5.91
CA GLU A 115 -13.48 3.07 6.69
C GLU A 115 -14.77 2.91 5.88
N LYS A 116 -15.09 3.89 5.03
CA LYS A 116 -16.30 3.86 4.19
C LYS A 116 -16.26 2.69 3.19
N GLY A 117 -15.10 2.40 2.61
CA GLY A 117 -14.94 1.32 1.62
C GLY A 117 -15.87 1.49 0.42
N ASP A 118 -15.93 2.70 -0.14
CA ASP A 118 -16.80 2.99 -1.29
C ASP A 118 -16.18 2.45 -2.59
N TYR A 119 -16.76 1.38 -3.11
CA TYR A 119 -16.32 0.72 -4.34
C TYR A 119 -17.28 0.96 -5.51
N GLY A 120 -18.26 1.85 -5.37
CA GLY A 120 -19.35 2.01 -6.32
C GLY A 120 -20.22 0.75 -6.47
N PHE A 121 -20.85 0.59 -7.63
CA PHE A 121 -21.71 -0.55 -7.94
C PHE A 121 -20.89 -1.77 -8.38
N THR A 122 -20.37 -2.54 -7.42
CA THR A 122 -19.59 -3.76 -7.68
C THR A 122 -20.36 -5.04 -7.39
N THR A 123 -20.13 -6.09 -8.18
CA THR A 123 -20.58 -7.47 -7.89
C THR A 123 -19.52 -8.34 -7.22
N PHE A 124 -18.34 -7.79 -6.92
CA PHE A 124 -17.22 -8.53 -6.32
C PHE A 124 -17.61 -9.32 -5.06
N PHE A 125 -18.46 -8.73 -4.22
CA PHE A 125 -18.93 -9.32 -2.96
C PHE A 125 -20.20 -10.18 -3.08
N GLU A 126 -20.63 -10.49 -4.30
CA GLU A 126 -21.90 -11.20 -4.58
C GLU A 126 -21.71 -12.31 -5.62
N ASN A 127 -20.86 -12.10 -6.61
CA ASN A 127 -20.66 -13.04 -7.72
C ASN A 127 -19.74 -14.21 -7.30
N PRO A 128 -20.22 -15.46 -7.29
CA PRO A 128 -19.38 -16.62 -6.94
C PRO A 128 -18.30 -16.92 -7.99
N LYS A 129 -18.47 -16.45 -9.23
CA LYS A 129 -17.55 -16.69 -10.36
C LYS A 129 -16.72 -15.43 -10.63
N LEU A 130 -15.58 -15.33 -9.97
CA LEU A 130 -14.56 -14.32 -10.28
C LEU A 130 -13.33 -14.97 -10.90
N LEU A 131 -12.60 -14.21 -11.72
CA LEU A 131 -11.32 -14.64 -12.28
C LEU A 131 -10.25 -14.61 -11.17
N GLU A 132 -9.51 -15.72 -11.03
CA GLU A 132 -8.46 -15.87 -10.00
C GLU A 132 -7.29 -14.87 -10.19
N MET A 133 -7.08 -14.41 -11.42
CA MET A 133 -6.04 -13.44 -11.77
C MET A 133 -6.27 -12.08 -11.08
N ASP A 134 -7.51 -11.61 -11.02
CA ASP A 134 -7.84 -10.30 -10.44
C ASP A 134 -7.82 -10.34 -8.90
N ILE A 135 -8.22 -11.47 -8.32
CA ILE A 135 -8.03 -11.76 -6.88
C ILE A 135 -6.54 -11.74 -6.51
N SER A 136 -5.69 -12.27 -7.38
CA SER A 136 -4.25 -12.29 -7.18
C SER A 136 -3.65 -10.87 -7.13
N GLN A 137 -4.13 -9.98 -8.00
CA GLN A 137 -3.72 -8.57 -7.98
C GLN A 137 -4.15 -7.86 -6.69
N LEU A 138 -5.32 -8.17 -6.16
CA LEU A 138 -5.80 -7.58 -4.92
C LEU A 138 -4.89 -7.91 -3.74
N TYR A 139 -4.36 -9.13 -3.64
CA TYR A 139 -3.37 -9.46 -2.61
C TYR A 139 -2.07 -8.67 -2.75
N LEU A 140 -1.64 -8.39 -3.98
CA LEU A 140 -0.42 -7.60 -4.22
C LEU A 140 -0.62 -6.15 -3.81
N ILE A 141 -1.76 -5.55 -4.17
CA ILE A 141 -2.12 -4.19 -3.77
C ILE A 141 -2.25 -4.11 -2.25
N ASP A 142 -2.99 -5.01 -1.62
CA ASP A 142 -3.16 -5.05 -0.16
C ASP A 142 -1.79 -5.15 0.54
N ASN A 143 -0.91 -6.03 0.06
CA ASN A 143 0.44 -6.17 0.63
C ASN A 143 1.29 -4.90 0.43
N GLU A 144 1.27 -4.30 -0.76
CA GLU A 144 1.98 -3.05 -1.02
C GLU A 144 1.46 -1.90 -0.14
N PHE A 145 0.15 -1.86 0.08
CA PHE A 145 -0.49 -0.94 1.01
C PHE A 145 0.07 -1.11 2.42
N ILE A 146 0.11 -2.34 2.94
CA ILE A 146 0.67 -2.62 4.27
C ILE A 146 2.15 -2.21 4.34
N VAL A 147 2.95 -2.47 3.30
CA VAL A 147 4.36 -2.05 3.26
C VAL A 147 4.48 -0.53 3.32
N ALA A 148 3.67 0.21 2.55
CA ALA A 148 3.67 1.67 2.58
C ALA A 148 3.24 2.20 3.95
N LEU A 149 2.27 1.55 4.60
CA LEU A 149 1.75 1.91 5.91
C LEU A 149 2.80 1.71 7.01
N VAL A 150 3.55 0.60 6.97
CA VAL A 150 4.68 0.33 7.88
C VAL A 150 5.77 1.39 7.69
N ARG A 151 6.15 1.71 6.45
CA ARG A 151 7.15 2.76 6.17
C ARG A 151 6.72 4.12 6.68
N MET A 152 5.43 4.46 6.56
CA MET A 152 4.90 5.71 7.11
C MET A 152 5.03 5.74 8.62
N ARG A 153 4.67 4.65 9.31
CA ARG A 153 4.84 4.55 10.76
C ARG A 153 6.30 4.68 11.18
N GLU A 154 7.21 3.93 10.56
CA GLU A 154 8.65 4.02 10.86
C GLU A 154 9.18 5.45 10.68
N ARG A 155 8.71 6.15 9.64
CA ARG A 155 9.11 7.54 9.39
C ARG A 155 8.54 8.49 10.43
N THR A 156 7.29 8.31 10.85
CA THR A 156 6.68 9.08 11.93
C THR A 156 7.36 8.85 13.27
N GLU A 157 7.70 7.60 13.61
CA GLU A 157 8.44 7.27 14.84
C GLU A 157 9.85 7.90 14.84
N ALA A 158 10.56 7.85 13.71
CA ALA A 158 11.85 8.52 13.59
C ALA A 158 11.73 10.05 13.68
N PHE A 159 10.66 10.65 13.13
CA PHE A 159 10.42 12.08 13.24
C PHE A 159 10.09 12.49 14.69
N MET A 160 9.35 11.66 15.41
CA MET A 160 9.11 11.83 16.84
C MET A 160 10.43 11.90 17.62
N ASP A 161 11.30 10.88 17.49
CA ASP A 161 12.60 10.82 18.18
C ASP A 161 13.48 12.03 17.84
N MET A 162 13.51 12.47 16.58
CA MET A 162 14.24 13.67 16.17
C MET A 162 13.70 14.95 16.83
N THR A 163 12.38 15.07 16.92
CA THR A 163 11.71 16.22 17.54
C THR A 163 11.97 16.24 19.04
N GLU A 164 11.86 15.10 19.73
CA GLU A 164 12.18 14.94 21.14
C GLU A 164 13.63 15.36 21.44
N ARG A 165 14.58 14.94 20.60
CA ARG A 165 16.01 15.29 20.69
C ARG A 165 16.35 16.72 20.25
N ASN A 166 15.37 17.49 19.82
CA ASN A 166 15.52 18.88 19.40
C ASN A 166 16.37 19.06 18.13
N TYR A 167 16.40 18.06 17.24
CA TYR A 167 17.02 18.15 15.92
C TYR A 167 16.01 18.67 14.90
N LEU A 168 15.95 20.00 14.75
CA LEU A 168 14.87 20.69 14.04
C LEU A 168 15.25 21.22 12.65
N GLU A 169 16.48 20.97 12.18
CA GLU A 169 17.00 21.55 10.93
C GLU A 169 16.24 21.06 9.69
N ASP A 170 15.74 19.82 9.71
CA ASP A 170 15.13 19.15 8.55
C ASP A 170 13.61 18.93 8.68
N VAL A 171 12.94 19.63 9.60
CA VAL A 171 11.50 19.41 9.92
C VAL A 171 10.62 19.48 8.67
N ASP A 172 10.88 20.42 7.76
CA ASP A 172 10.13 20.55 6.50
C ASP A 172 10.29 19.32 5.60
N LEU A 173 11.50 18.75 5.52
CA LEU A 173 11.78 17.54 4.76
C LEU A 173 11.07 16.31 5.36
N TRP A 174 10.95 16.26 6.69
CA TRP A 174 10.17 15.21 7.37
C TRP A 174 8.70 15.28 6.99
N PHE A 175 8.09 16.47 7.03
CA PHE A 175 6.70 16.66 6.59
C PHE A 175 6.51 16.35 5.11
N GLU A 176 7.42 16.77 4.23
CA GLU A 176 7.36 16.42 2.80
C GLU A 176 7.44 14.90 2.58
N THR A 177 8.27 14.21 3.37
CA THR A 177 8.36 12.74 3.29
C THR A 177 7.05 12.08 3.70
N LEU A 178 6.44 12.54 4.79
CA LEU A 178 5.14 12.04 5.25
C LEU A 178 4.02 12.33 4.25
N ASP A 179 4.04 13.51 3.62
CA ASP A 179 3.10 13.92 2.57
C ASP A 179 3.15 12.97 1.35
N ARG A 180 4.36 12.64 0.88
CA ARG A 180 4.53 11.67 -0.21
C ARG A 180 4.05 10.27 0.17
N LEU A 181 4.23 9.87 1.43
CA LEU A 181 3.81 8.55 1.93
C LEU A 181 2.29 8.46 2.03
N ILE A 182 1.61 9.49 2.55
CA ILE A 182 0.13 9.53 2.57
C ILE A 182 -0.43 9.57 1.15
N GLY A 183 0.17 10.35 0.24
CA GLY A 183 -0.22 10.36 -1.17
C GLY A 183 -0.08 8.99 -1.85
N ARG A 184 0.96 8.20 -1.49
CA ARG A 184 1.10 6.82 -1.97
C ARG A 184 -0.01 5.91 -1.43
N LEU A 185 -0.37 6.05 -0.15
CA LEU A 185 -1.46 5.27 0.46
C LEU A 185 -2.82 5.60 -0.16
N ILE A 186 -3.11 6.88 -0.39
CA ILE A 186 -4.32 7.34 -1.09
C ILE A 186 -4.39 6.69 -2.47
N LYS A 187 -3.31 6.76 -3.25
CA LYS A 187 -3.27 6.14 -4.58
C LYS A 187 -3.49 4.63 -4.52
N LEU A 188 -2.89 3.92 -3.56
CA LEU A 188 -3.08 2.48 -3.40
C LEU A 188 -4.53 2.14 -3.01
N ASN A 189 -5.17 2.97 -2.19
CA ASN A 189 -6.59 2.83 -1.87
C ASN A 189 -7.47 3.02 -3.11
N ASP A 190 -7.17 4.02 -3.94
CA ASP A 190 -7.89 4.26 -5.19
C ASP A 190 -7.71 3.10 -6.18
N ASP A 191 -6.49 2.58 -6.33
CA ASP A 191 -6.19 1.44 -7.18
C ASP A 191 -6.92 0.18 -6.69
N ARG A 192 -6.95 -0.04 -5.37
CA ARG A 192 -7.73 -1.10 -4.71
C ARG A 192 -9.22 -0.94 -4.99
N ALA A 193 -9.77 0.25 -4.79
CA ALA A 193 -11.18 0.54 -4.99
C ALA A 193 -11.60 0.38 -6.45
N LYS A 194 -10.76 0.81 -7.39
CA LYS A 194 -10.99 0.60 -8.83
C LYS A 194 -10.98 -0.87 -9.21
N LEU A 195 -10.03 -1.65 -8.68
CA LEU A 195 -9.97 -3.09 -8.93
C LEU A 195 -11.22 -3.80 -8.39
N ILE A 196 -11.67 -3.44 -7.18
CA ILE A 196 -12.92 -3.98 -6.62
C ILE A 196 -14.15 -3.45 -7.41
N GLY A 197 -14.11 -2.20 -7.88
CA GLY A 197 -15.18 -1.56 -8.63
C GLY A 197 -15.34 -2.10 -10.06
N SER A 198 -14.27 -2.61 -10.69
CA SER A 198 -14.30 -3.08 -12.08
C SER A 198 -15.08 -4.38 -12.29
N TYR A 199 -15.53 -5.04 -11.22
CA TYR A 199 -16.38 -6.22 -11.30
C TYR A 199 -17.84 -5.80 -11.59
N GLU A 200 -18.11 -5.49 -12.85
CA GLU A 200 -19.44 -5.10 -13.33
C GLU A 200 -20.48 -6.20 -13.11
N ARG A 201 -21.76 -5.79 -13.01
CA ARG A 201 -22.90 -6.72 -13.13
C ARG A 201 -22.88 -7.35 -14.51
N ILE A 202 -22.37 -8.57 -14.61
CA ILE A 202 -22.80 -9.48 -15.68
C ILE A 202 -24.23 -9.87 -15.32
N SER A 203 -25.20 -9.10 -15.81
CA SER A 203 -26.60 -9.50 -15.81
C SER A 203 -26.69 -10.80 -16.61
N TYR A 204 -26.93 -11.91 -15.94
CA TYR A 204 -27.40 -13.14 -16.57
C TYR A 204 -28.88 -13.03 -16.89
#